data_AF-A0A0Q8DZ03-F1
#
_entry.id   AF-A0A0Q8DZ03-F1
#
_cell.length_a   1.000
_cell.length_b   1.000
_cell.length_c   1.000
_cell.angle_alpha   90.00
_cell.angle_beta   90.00
_cell.angle_gamma   90.00
#
_symmetry.space_group_name_H-M   'P 1'
#
loop_
_entity.id
_entity.type
_entity.pdbx_description
1 polymer ?
#
loop_
_entity_poly.entity_id
_entity_poly.type
_entity_poly.pdbx_seq_one_letter_code
_entity_poly.pdbx_strand_id
1 'polypeptide(L)'
;MSDFELEELERELAGDGVAGRGPDLATIRRQGRRRRRVRTAAVGGAAVLAVAAVSGGVMLLDGSGRGDDNLLASEPTSQAPAGLTPLAERALAEIPGARQLSPTKVLIPAPDAAHGLPDIPVTLRGEAVELPEPSYGGVTEYRDGVFPVWLYDGTDKLEMAAGDGNSQPVGTTDITGVIVDLGPRYLGCIEPGAEDRSRDGTNCSPAVLTRHGGKWFLDWGMGTDDFLTPGAPMEVFASDSTLDGADATLAIAGLDGTAVARADFVATDGTVVAGTVEAGTLVPGESIFFGEVPGELAKVIAYDASGEVIEDHPLRDCDDPVDCEVR
;
A
#
# COMPACT_ATOMS: atom_id res chain seq x y z
N MET A 1 -5.22 -51.58 -30.98
CA MET A 1 -4.05 -51.00 -30.32
C MET A 1 -3.14 -52.14 -29.98
N SER A 2 -1.96 -52.16 -30.60
CA SER A 2 -0.95 -53.19 -30.33
C SER A 2 -0.14 -52.80 -29.09
N ASP A 3 0.36 -53.78 -28.33
CA ASP A 3 1.15 -53.53 -27.11
C ASP A 3 2.39 -52.65 -27.38
N PHE A 4 2.85 -52.60 -28.64
CA PHE A 4 3.92 -51.74 -29.10
C PHE A 4 3.56 -50.25 -29.07
N GLU A 5 2.29 -49.90 -29.34
CA GLU A 5 1.81 -48.52 -29.33
C GLU A 5 1.65 -47.99 -27.89
N LEU A 6 1.46 -48.87 -26.91
CA LEU A 6 1.32 -48.51 -25.49
C LEU A 6 2.69 -48.31 -24.83
N GLU A 7 3.66 -49.17 -25.13
CA GLU A 7 5.05 -48.99 -24.68
C GLU A 7 5.76 -47.80 -25.34
N GLU A 8 5.40 -47.46 -26.58
CA GLU A 8 5.92 -46.27 -27.25
C GLU A 8 5.33 -44.98 -26.67
N LEU A 9 4.05 -45.00 -26.26
CA LEU A 9 3.40 -43.91 -25.53
C LEU A 9 3.97 -43.72 -24.11
N GLU A 10 4.22 -44.82 -23.38
CA GLU A 10 4.83 -44.76 -22.04
C GLU A 10 6.30 -44.30 -22.10
N ARG A 11 7.01 -44.61 -23.20
CA ARG A 11 8.39 -44.15 -23.42
C ARG A 11 8.46 -42.68 -23.84
N GLU A 12 7.47 -42.18 -24.59
CA GLU A 12 7.31 -40.74 -24.85
C GLU A 12 6.99 -39.96 -23.56
N LEU A 13 6.11 -40.50 -22.71
CA LEU A 13 5.75 -39.89 -21.42
C LEU A 13 6.88 -39.95 -20.38
N ALA A 14 7.79 -40.93 -20.46
CA ALA A 14 8.96 -41.03 -19.59
C ALA A 14 10.21 -40.31 -20.14
N GLY A 15 10.21 -39.93 -21.43
CA GLY A 15 11.38 -39.45 -22.17
C GLY A 15 11.58 -37.93 -22.20
N ASP A 16 10.53 -37.13 -22.00
CA ASP A 16 10.63 -35.66 -21.94
C ASP A 16 10.55 -35.16 -20.49
N GLY A 17 11.68 -35.36 -19.79
CA GLY A 17 11.97 -34.78 -18.49
C GLY A 17 12.21 -33.26 -18.53
N VAL A 18 11.44 -32.50 -19.31
CA VAL A 18 11.21 -31.08 -19.01
C VAL A 18 10.05 -31.04 -18.04
N ALA A 19 10.37 -31.35 -16.78
CA ALA A 19 9.51 -31.09 -15.65
C ALA A 19 8.91 -29.69 -15.83
N GLY A 20 7.62 -29.65 -16.12
CA GLY A 20 6.87 -28.43 -16.30
C GLY A 20 7.15 -27.56 -15.08
N ARG A 21 7.98 -26.54 -15.28
CA ARG A 21 8.09 -25.42 -14.37
C ARG A 21 6.70 -24.80 -14.35
N GLY A 22 5.85 -25.31 -13.47
CA GLY A 22 4.80 -24.48 -12.89
C GLY A 22 5.44 -23.17 -12.43
N PRO A 23 4.66 -22.09 -12.34
CA PRO A 23 5.18 -20.80 -11.89
C PRO A 23 6.03 -21.05 -10.65
N ASP A 24 7.31 -20.66 -10.69
CA ASP A 24 8.21 -20.90 -9.57
C ASP A 24 7.72 -20.05 -8.40
N LEU A 25 6.84 -20.66 -7.58
CA LEU A 25 6.16 -19.98 -6.49
C LEU A 25 7.16 -19.47 -5.47
N ALA A 26 8.34 -20.08 -5.36
CA ALA A 26 9.41 -19.56 -4.51
C ALA A 26 10.03 -18.27 -5.11
N THR A 27 10.15 -18.19 -6.44
CA THR A 27 10.59 -16.98 -7.14
C THR A 27 9.50 -15.89 -7.15
N ILE A 28 8.21 -16.23 -7.33
CA ILE A 28 7.08 -15.28 -7.23
C ILE A 28 6.93 -14.77 -5.80
N ARG A 29 7.03 -15.64 -4.78
CA ARG A 29 7.03 -15.23 -3.37
C ARG A 29 8.26 -14.40 -3.01
N ARG A 30 9.44 -14.70 -3.55
CA ARG A 30 10.64 -13.83 -3.39
C ARG A 30 10.47 -12.48 -4.08
N GLN A 31 9.85 -12.43 -5.26
CA GLN A 31 9.55 -11.17 -5.95
C GLN A 31 8.50 -10.36 -5.20
N GLY A 32 7.45 -10.99 -4.65
CA GLY A 32 6.46 -10.35 -3.80
C GLY A 32 7.07 -9.81 -2.49
N ARG A 33 7.90 -10.61 -1.81
CA ARG A 33 8.64 -10.17 -0.60
C ARG A 33 9.64 -9.05 -0.91
N ARG A 34 10.28 -9.06 -2.08
CA ARG A 34 11.22 -8.01 -2.50
C ARG A 34 10.49 -6.71 -2.86
N ARG A 35 9.32 -6.79 -3.52
CA ARG A 35 8.46 -5.62 -3.79
C ARG A 35 7.91 -5.01 -2.50
N ARG A 36 7.53 -5.84 -1.53
CA ARG A 36 7.06 -5.39 -0.21
C ARG A 36 8.18 -4.75 0.61
N ARG A 37 9.37 -5.35 0.65
CA ARG A 37 10.55 -4.78 1.35
C ARG A 37 11.05 -3.46 0.77
N VAL A 38 10.86 -3.19 -0.51
CA VAL A 38 11.23 -1.88 -1.11
C VAL A 38 10.23 -0.80 -0.66
N ARG A 39 8.95 -1.13 -0.47
CA ARG A 39 7.98 -0.23 0.15
C ARG A 39 8.27 0.00 1.64
N THR A 40 8.59 -1.04 2.41
CA THR A 40 8.92 -0.88 3.85
C THR A 40 10.27 -0.18 4.09
N ALA A 41 11.28 -0.39 3.23
CA ALA A 41 12.58 0.26 3.36
C ALA A 41 12.59 1.73 2.89
N ALA A 42 11.58 2.16 2.12
CA ALA A 42 11.37 3.57 1.79
C ALA A 42 10.60 4.33 2.90
N VAL A 43 9.95 3.61 3.83
CA VAL A 43 9.08 4.19 4.87
C VAL A 43 9.68 4.07 6.28
N GLY A 44 10.58 3.11 6.55
CA GLY A 44 11.23 2.97 7.87
C GLY A 44 12.73 3.30 7.82
N GLY A 45 13.13 4.54 8.08
CA GLY A 45 14.52 4.94 7.87
C GLY A 45 15.08 6.20 8.52
N ALA A 46 14.63 6.63 9.70
CA ALA A 46 15.39 7.48 10.64
C ALA A 46 14.61 7.56 11.97
N ALA A 47 15.15 7.35 13.17
CA ALA A 47 16.49 7.66 13.65
C ALA A 47 16.88 6.79 14.86
N VAL A 48 18.04 6.14 14.76
CA VAL A 48 18.87 5.86 15.93
C VAL A 48 20.06 6.82 15.86
N LEU A 49 20.37 7.45 17.00
CA LEU A 49 21.41 8.46 17.30
C LEU A 49 20.83 9.90 17.39
N ALA A 50 20.99 10.67 18.47
CA ALA A 50 22.00 10.62 19.52
C ALA A 50 21.56 11.45 20.75
N VAL A 51 22.13 11.11 21.93
CA VAL A 51 22.42 12.10 22.96
C VAL A 51 23.92 12.14 23.23
N ALA A 52 24.51 13.23 22.73
CA ALA A 52 25.60 14.05 23.27
C ALA A 52 26.98 13.44 23.60
N ALA A 53 28.00 13.96 22.90
CA ALA A 53 29.08 14.70 23.56
C ALA A 53 29.78 15.67 22.59
N VAL A 54 29.77 16.93 23.00
CA VAL A 54 30.42 18.10 22.39
C VAL A 54 31.94 18.00 22.52
N SER A 55 32.70 18.29 21.46
CA SER A 55 33.99 19.00 21.56
C SER A 55 34.60 19.40 20.20
N GLY A 56 34.68 20.71 19.98
CA GLY A 56 35.88 21.44 19.52
C GLY A 56 36.42 21.23 18.10
N GLY A 57 36.59 22.34 17.36
CA GLY A 57 37.63 22.43 16.33
C GLY A 57 37.36 23.41 15.19
N VAL A 58 37.87 24.64 15.33
CA VAL A 58 38.03 25.62 14.25
C VAL A 58 39.15 25.19 13.30
N MET A 59 38.99 25.33 11.98
CA MET A 59 40.03 25.84 11.07
C MET A 59 39.45 26.40 9.76
N LEU A 60 39.90 27.61 9.44
CA LEU A 60 39.79 28.34 8.18
C LEU A 60 40.70 27.73 7.11
N LEU A 61 40.33 27.85 5.83
CA LEU A 61 41.28 27.97 4.71
C LEU A 61 40.63 28.64 3.49
N ASP A 62 41.16 29.82 3.15
CA ASP A 62 41.01 30.52 1.86
C ASP A 62 41.64 29.72 0.72
N GLY A 63 41.10 29.82 -0.50
CA GLY A 63 41.75 29.24 -1.68
C GLY A 63 41.00 29.43 -3.00
N SER A 64 41.43 30.43 -3.76
CA SER A 64 40.99 30.82 -5.10
C SER A 64 41.03 29.74 -6.18
N GLY A 65 40.00 29.73 -7.04
CA GLY A 65 40.16 29.62 -8.49
C GLY A 65 39.69 28.32 -9.15
N ARG A 66 39.09 28.53 -10.34
CA ARG A 66 38.82 27.58 -11.44
C ARG A 66 37.49 26.82 -11.32
N GLY A 67 36.58 27.16 -12.24
CA GLY A 67 35.35 26.41 -12.45
C GLY A 67 35.66 25.00 -12.91
N ASP A 68 34.91 24.06 -12.34
CA ASP A 68 34.59 22.77 -12.91
C ASP A 68 33.30 22.29 -12.24
N ASP A 69 32.46 21.69 -13.07
CA ASP A 69 31.16 21.12 -12.77
C ASP A 69 31.22 20.20 -11.54
N ASN A 70 30.56 20.60 -10.45
CA ASN A 70 30.23 19.73 -9.33
C ASN A 70 29.03 20.31 -8.56
N LEU A 71 27.86 20.27 -9.20
CA LEU A 71 26.55 20.35 -8.52
C LEU A 71 25.99 18.95 -8.20
N LEU A 72 26.82 17.90 -8.30
CA LEU A 72 26.43 16.50 -8.10
C LEU A 72 27.33 15.85 -7.04
N ALA A 73 27.16 16.28 -5.79
CA ALA A 73 27.59 15.53 -4.62
C ALA A 73 26.80 16.02 -3.40
N SER A 74 25.49 15.80 -3.45
CA SER A 74 24.69 15.73 -2.23
C SER A 74 24.10 14.34 -2.22
N GLU A 75 24.47 13.55 -1.22
CA GLU A 75 23.84 12.27 -0.95
C GLU A 75 22.31 12.45 -0.96
N PRO A 76 21.53 11.50 -1.52
CA PRO A 76 20.08 11.60 -1.45
C PRO A 76 19.69 11.40 0.01
N THR A 77 19.54 12.50 0.74
CA THR A 77 18.83 12.49 2.01
C THR A 77 17.39 12.13 1.68
N SER A 78 16.95 10.93 2.05
CA SER A 78 15.57 10.42 1.96
C SER A 78 14.60 11.18 2.88
N GLN A 79 14.87 12.46 3.16
CA GLN A 79 14.02 13.27 4.01
C GLN A 79 12.88 13.78 3.15
N ALA A 80 11.65 13.46 3.57
CA ALA A 80 10.45 14.06 3.03
C ALA A 80 10.62 15.60 3.02
N PRO A 81 10.24 16.28 1.93
CA PRO A 81 10.45 17.72 1.82
C PRO A 81 9.66 18.46 2.90
N ALA A 82 10.25 19.51 3.47
CA ALA A 82 9.62 20.33 4.53
C ALA A 82 8.44 21.19 4.02
N GLY A 83 8.10 21.10 2.74
CA GLY A 83 7.04 21.83 2.06
C GLY A 83 6.84 21.27 0.65
N LEU A 84 6.05 21.96 -0.17
CA LEU A 84 5.84 21.55 -1.56
C LEU A 84 7.16 21.54 -2.34
N THR A 85 7.34 20.51 -3.17
CA THR A 85 8.44 20.49 -4.14
C THR A 85 8.19 21.52 -5.26
N PRO A 86 9.22 22.00 -5.98
CA PRO A 86 9.01 22.87 -7.15
C PRO A 86 8.09 22.24 -8.21
N LEU A 87 8.07 20.92 -8.32
CA LEU A 87 7.16 20.17 -9.19
C LEU A 87 5.70 20.29 -8.70
N ALA A 88 5.48 20.10 -7.40
CA ALA A 88 4.17 20.21 -6.77
C ALA A 88 3.62 21.65 -6.79
N GLU A 89 4.46 22.65 -6.52
CA GLU A 89 4.09 24.07 -6.65
C GLU A 89 3.63 24.40 -8.07
N ARG A 90 4.36 23.90 -9.07
CA ARG A 90 3.99 24.08 -10.47
C ARG A 90 2.70 23.34 -10.82
N ALA A 91 2.50 22.12 -10.32
CA ALA A 91 1.26 21.37 -10.50
C ALA A 91 0.06 22.11 -9.92
N LEU A 92 0.20 22.66 -8.71
CA LEU A 92 -0.84 23.48 -8.07
C LEU A 92 -1.18 24.73 -8.89
N ALA A 93 -0.18 25.33 -9.54
CA ALA A 93 -0.37 26.55 -10.34
C ALA A 93 -0.92 26.29 -11.76
N GLU A 94 -0.51 25.20 -12.41
CA GLU A 94 -0.74 24.98 -13.84
C GLU A 94 -1.79 23.91 -14.16
N ILE A 95 -2.07 22.96 -13.26
CA ILE A 95 -3.04 21.87 -13.53
C ILE A 95 -4.45 22.30 -13.11
N PRO A 96 -5.42 22.38 -14.03
CA PRO A 96 -6.79 22.71 -13.68
C PRO A 96 -7.37 21.71 -12.67
N GLY A 97 -7.95 22.22 -11.58
CA GLY A 97 -8.54 21.39 -10.51
C GLY A 97 -7.53 20.89 -9.47
N ALA A 98 -6.23 21.21 -9.61
CA ALA A 98 -5.26 20.93 -8.57
C ALA A 98 -5.59 21.69 -7.28
N ARG A 99 -5.40 21.02 -6.13
CA ARG A 99 -5.55 21.60 -4.81
C ARG A 99 -4.44 21.13 -3.89
N GLN A 100 -4.05 21.98 -2.95
CA GLN A 100 -3.13 21.56 -1.91
C GLN A 100 -3.86 20.58 -0.98
N LEU A 101 -3.31 19.38 -0.82
CA LEU A 101 -3.85 18.35 0.05
C LEU A 101 -3.26 18.50 1.45
N SER A 102 -1.93 18.62 1.55
CA SER A 102 -1.20 18.83 2.80
C SER A 102 -0.11 19.90 2.59
N PRO A 103 0.65 20.31 3.63
CA PRO A 103 1.80 21.20 3.47
C PRO A 103 2.85 20.72 2.46
N THR A 104 2.89 19.42 2.18
CA THR A 104 3.88 18.76 1.31
C THR A 104 3.28 18.10 0.06
N LYS A 105 1.96 17.90 0.02
CA LYS A 105 1.26 17.17 -1.06
C LYS A 105 0.24 18.05 -1.79
N VAL A 106 0.23 17.93 -3.11
CA VAL A 106 -0.78 18.49 -4.02
C VAL A 106 -1.56 17.36 -4.64
N LEU A 107 -2.89 17.45 -4.58
CA LEU A 107 -3.79 16.54 -5.27
C LEU A 107 -4.17 17.14 -6.62
N ILE A 108 -4.03 16.35 -7.68
CA ILE A 108 -4.48 16.69 -9.02
C ILE A 108 -5.59 15.72 -9.46
N PRO A 109 -6.56 16.16 -10.28
CA PRO A 109 -7.60 15.26 -10.77
C PRO A 109 -7.02 14.18 -11.69
N ALA A 110 -7.55 12.96 -11.59
CA ALA A 110 -7.31 11.95 -12.60
C ALA A 110 -7.83 12.41 -13.96
N PRO A 111 -7.02 12.27 -15.04
CA PRO A 111 -7.52 12.44 -16.39
C PRO A 111 -8.45 11.29 -16.77
N ASP A 112 -9.37 11.52 -17.71
CA ASP A 112 -10.29 10.50 -18.28
C ASP A 112 -9.55 9.43 -19.15
N ALA A 113 -8.26 9.21 -18.91
CA ALA A 113 -7.41 8.28 -19.63
C ALA A 113 -7.13 7.02 -18.79
N ALA A 114 -6.97 5.89 -19.46
CA ALA A 114 -6.67 4.63 -18.77
C ALA A 114 -5.28 4.67 -18.12
N HIS A 115 -5.22 4.17 -16.88
CA HIS A 115 -3.99 3.87 -16.18
C HIS A 115 -3.09 2.94 -17.02
N GLY A 116 -1.78 3.11 -16.89
CA GLY A 116 -0.77 2.28 -17.54
C GLY A 116 -0.59 0.93 -16.85
N LEU A 117 -0.97 0.82 -15.58
CA LEU A 117 -0.96 -0.42 -14.81
C LEU A 117 -2.16 -1.31 -15.17
N PRO A 118 -1.99 -2.65 -15.20
CA PRO A 118 -3.10 -3.55 -15.46
C PRO A 118 -4.04 -3.58 -14.26
N ASP A 119 -5.22 -3.01 -14.40
CA ASP A 119 -6.28 -3.19 -13.41
C ASP A 119 -6.68 -4.68 -13.37
N ILE A 120 -6.82 -5.24 -12.16
CA ILE A 120 -7.30 -6.61 -11.97
C ILE A 120 -8.81 -6.54 -11.78
N PRO A 121 -9.63 -6.86 -12.80
CA PRO A 121 -11.08 -6.82 -12.65
C PRO A 121 -11.53 -7.91 -11.67
N VAL A 122 -12.46 -7.57 -10.80
CA VAL A 122 -13.02 -8.49 -9.81
C VAL A 122 -14.54 -8.52 -9.87
N THR A 123 -15.11 -9.63 -9.42
CA THR A 123 -16.55 -9.75 -9.15
C THR A 123 -16.78 -9.59 -7.67
N LEU A 124 -17.67 -8.67 -7.30
CA LEU A 124 -18.11 -8.50 -5.92
C LEU A 124 -19.15 -9.55 -5.52
N ARG A 125 -19.08 -9.96 -4.27
CA ARG A 125 -20.16 -10.64 -3.55
C ARG A 125 -20.81 -9.67 -2.59
N GLY A 126 -22.08 -9.41 -2.81
CA GLY A 126 -22.83 -8.45 -2.00
C GLY A 126 -22.47 -7.00 -2.34
N GLU A 127 -22.62 -6.13 -1.34
CA GLU A 127 -22.36 -4.70 -1.47
C GLU A 127 -20.95 -4.37 -0.98
N ALA A 128 -20.34 -3.38 -1.61
CA ALA A 128 -19.10 -2.78 -1.14
C ALA A 128 -19.43 -1.54 -0.29
N VAL A 129 -18.64 -1.31 0.74
CA VAL A 129 -18.74 -0.12 1.60
C VAL A 129 -17.66 0.87 1.21
N GLU A 130 -18.01 2.15 1.18
CA GLU A 130 -17.04 3.22 0.91
C GLU A 130 -16.14 3.40 2.13
N LEU A 131 -14.83 3.49 1.89
CA LEU A 131 -13.84 3.81 2.91
C LEU A 131 -13.77 5.34 3.10
N PRO A 132 -13.39 5.83 4.30
CA PRO A 132 -13.31 7.26 4.56
C PRO A 132 -12.27 7.97 3.68
N GLU A 133 -11.24 7.24 3.26
CA GLU A 133 -10.18 7.74 2.41
C GLU A 133 -10.45 7.40 0.92
N PRO A 134 -10.29 8.36 -0.02
CA PRO A 134 -10.32 8.06 -1.45
C PRO A 134 -9.07 7.28 -1.88
N SER A 135 -9.10 6.77 -3.11
CA SER A 135 -7.94 6.14 -3.71
C SER A 135 -7.04 7.17 -4.38
N TYR A 136 -5.74 6.96 -4.20
CA TYR A 136 -4.69 7.84 -4.69
C TYR A 136 -3.72 7.04 -5.57
N GLY A 137 -3.24 7.67 -6.63
CA GLY A 137 -2.18 7.12 -7.48
C GLY A 137 -1.09 8.16 -7.76
N GLY A 138 -0.01 7.73 -8.38
CA GLY A 138 1.02 8.63 -8.88
C GLY A 138 0.86 9.00 -10.35
N VAL A 139 1.55 10.08 -10.75
CA VAL A 139 1.57 10.58 -12.13
C VAL A 139 2.09 9.52 -13.11
N THR A 140 3.13 8.79 -12.72
CA THR A 140 3.83 7.81 -13.57
C THR A 140 3.10 6.47 -13.69
N GLU A 141 2.02 6.25 -12.91
CA GLU A 141 1.13 5.11 -13.12
C GLU A 141 0.34 5.22 -14.43
N TYR A 142 0.23 6.43 -14.98
CA TYR A 142 -0.39 6.69 -16.27
C TYR A 142 0.64 6.55 -17.38
N ARG A 143 0.16 6.41 -18.63
CA ARG A 143 1.07 6.39 -19.78
C ARG A 143 1.68 7.76 -20.04
N ASP A 144 2.88 7.77 -20.61
CA ASP A 144 3.48 8.99 -21.17
C ASP A 144 2.50 9.67 -22.15
N GLY A 145 2.45 11.00 -22.08
CA GLY A 145 1.55 11.87 -22.84
C GLY A 145 0.16 12.06 -22.24
N VAL A 146 -0.21 11.36 -21.16
CA VAL A 146 -1.47 11.59 -20.44
C VAL A 146 -1.42 12.90 -19.63
N PHE A 147 -0.34 13.11 -18.90
CA PHE A 147 -0.05 14.36 -18.21
C PHE A 147 0.86 15.26 -19.06
N PRO A 148 0.93 16.58 -18.75
CA PRO A 148 1.94 17.44 -19.36
C PRO A 148 3.35 16.84 -19.21
N VAL A 149 4.14 16.87 -20.29
CA VAL A 149 5.49 16.25 -20.34
C VAL A 149 6.36 16.66 -19.15
N TRP A 150 6.31 17.93 -18.74
CA TRP A 150 7.09 18.41 -17.61
C TRP A 150 6.69 17.77 -16.27
N LEU A 151 5.42 17.39 -16.10
CA LEU A 151 4.91 16.77 -14.89
C LEU A 151 5.30 15.29 -14.88
N TYR A 152 5.09 14.60 -15.99
CA TYR A 152 5.46 13.19 -16.14
C TYR A 152 6.98 13.00 -16.00
N ASP A 153 7.78 13.67 -16.84
CA ASP A 153 9.25 13.59 -16.80
C ASP A 153 9.83 14.11 -15.48
N GLY A 154 9.18 15.10 -14.87
CA GLY A 154 9.58 15.65 -13.58
C GLY A 154 9.38 14.65 -12.46
N THR A 155 8.24 13.96 -12.47
CA THR A 155 7.92 12.89 -11.51
C THR A 155 8.92 11.75 -11.71
N ASP A 156 9.01 11.18 -12.91
CA ASP A 156 9.89 10.06 -13.26
C ASP A 156 11.36 10.30 -12.83
N LYS A 157 11.89 11.51 -13.05
CA LYS A 157 13.25 11.87 -12.59
C LYS A 157 13.41 11.83 -11.08
N LEU A 158 12.42 12.29 -10.32
CA LEU A 158 12.45 12.25 -8.86
C LEU A 158 12.37 10.81 -8.34
N GLU A 159 11.53 9.97 -8.96
CA GLU A 159 11.43 8.53 -8.62
C GLU A 159 12.76 7.81 -8.90
N MET A 160 13.36 8.05 -10.07
CA MET A 160 14.67 7.48 -10.42
C MET A 160 15.77 7.95 -9.47
N ALA A 161 15.79 9.23 -9.09
CA ALA A 161 16.77 9.79 -8.16
C ALA A 161 16.65 9.20 -6.75
N ALA A 162 15.45 8.78 -6.34
CA ALA A 162 15.19 8.10 -5.07
C ALA A 162 15.67 6.64 -5.02
N GLY A 163 16.26 6.11 -6.10
CA GLY A 163 16.77 4.75 -6.16
C GLY A 163 15.74 3.72 -6.61
N ASP A 164 14.60 4.15 -7.16
CA ASP A 164 13.56 3.25 -7.67
C ASP A 164 13.88 2.70 -9.07
N GLY A 165 15.12 2.84 -9.56
CA GLY A 165 15.54 2.57 -10.94
C GLY A 165 15.43 1.11 -11.44
N ASN A 166 14.87 0.18 -10.66
CA ASN A 166 14.55 -1.19 -11.09
C ASN A 166 13.06 -1.55 -10.96
N SER A 167 12.22 -0.62 -10.51
CA SER A 167 10.79 -0.81 -10.35
C SER A 167 10.06 -0.13 -11.50
N GLN A 168 8.98 -0.76 -11.97
CA GLN A 168 7.98 -0.09 -12.80
C GLN A 168 7.52 1.20 -12.10
N PRO A 169 7.05 2.24 -12.82
CA PRO A 169 6.56 3.45 -12.17
C PRO A 169 5.57 3.09 -11.06
N VAL A 170 5.99 3.26 -9.81
CA VAL A 170 5.21 2.86 -8.63
C VAL A 170 4.33 4.01 -8.14
N GLY A 171 4.39 5.17 -8.80
CA GLY A 171 3.62 6.33 -8.44
C GLY A 171 3.97 6.85 -7.05
N THR A 172 5.26 7.01 -6.74
CA THR A 172 5.71 7.54 -5.45
C THR A 172 5.16 8.95 -5.22
N THR A 173 4.20 9.04 -4.32
CA THR A 173 3.51 10.28 -3.93
C THR A 173 4.32 11.10 -2.93
N ASP A 174 5.14 10.44 -2.10
CA ASP A 174 5.83 11.09 -0.97
C ASP A 174 7.04 11.93 -1.40
N ILE A 175 7.72 11.53 -2.48
CA ILE A 175 8.95 12.20 -2.96
C ILE A 175 8.61 13.33 -3.92
N THR A 176 7.58 13.13 -4.72
CA THR A 176 7.17 14.07 -5.77
C THR A 176 6.30 15.18 -5.20
N GLY A 177 5.55 14.88 -4.12
CA GLY A 177 4.55 15.77 -3.54
C GLY A 177 3.34 15.97 -4.45
N VAL A 178 3.16 15.14 -5.49
CA VAL A 178 2.03 15.20 -6.41
C VAL A 178 1.30 13.86 -6.39
N ILE A 179 0.00 13.93 -6.11
CA ILE A 179 -0.88 12.77 -5.98
C ILE A 179 -2.04 12.93 -6.96
N VAL A 180 -2.45 11.85 -7.59
CA VAL A 180 -3.60 11.80 -8.50
C VAL A 180 -4.82 11.27 -7.74
N ASP A 181 -5.92 12.02 -7.78
CA ASP A 181 -7.21 11.62 -7.21
C ASP A 181 -7.88 10.56 -8.09
N LEU A 182 -7.93 9.31 -7.61
CA LEU A 182 -8.58 8.21 -8.33
C LEU A 182 -10.06 8.09 -7.94
N GLY A 183 -10.56 8.95 -7.06
CA GLY A 183 -11.93 8.92 -6.58
C GLY A 183 -12.13 7.92 -5.43
N PRO A 184 -13.38 7.55 -5.13
CA PRO A 184 -13.69 6.80 -3.91
C PRO A 184 -13.03 5.42 -3.87
N ARG A 185 -12.61 5.03 -2.67
CA ARG A 185 -12.10 3.69 -2.36
C ARG A 185 -13.15 2.92 -1.58
N TYR A 186 -13.15 1.60 -1.73
CA TYR A 186 -14.16 0.75 -1.14
C TYR A 186 -13.55 -0.49 -0.51
N LEU A 187 -14.25 -1.06 0.45
CA LEU A 187 -13.97 -2.39 1.01
C LEU A 187 -15.11 -3.32 0.60
N GLY A 188 -14.76 -4.52 0.14
CA GLY A 188 -15.77 -5.48 -0.31
C GLY A 188 -15.26 -6.91 -0.31
N CYS A 189 -16.19 -7.83 -0.46
CA CYS A 189 -15.90 -9.25 -0.61
C CYS A 189 -15.78 -9.59 -2.10
N ILE A 190 -14.62 -10.07 -2.54
CA ILE A 190 -14.44 -10.53 -3.92
C ILE A 190 -14.63 -12.04 -4.04
N GLU A 191 -15.11 -12.48 -5.20
CA GLU A 191 -15.10 -13.89 -5.55
C GLU A 191 -13.65 -14.39 -5.64
N PRO A 192 -13.29 -15.48 -4.94
CA PRO A 192 -11.97 -16.05 -5.09
C PRO A 192 -11.71 -16.42 -6.55
N GLY A 193 -10.52 -16.08 -7.04
CA GLY A 193 -10.07 -16.52 -8.36
C GLY A 193 -10.08 -18.04 -8.46
N ALA A 194 -10.09 -18.58 -9.68
CA ALA A 194 -10.11 -20.03 -9.91
C ALA A 194 -8.97 -20.80 -9.21
N GLU A 195 -7.89 -20.10 -8.87
CA GLU A 195 -6.70 -20.63 -8.18
C GLU A 195 -6.77 -20.54 -6.65
N ASP A 196 -7.69 -19.73 -6.09
CA ASP A 196 -7.70 -19.35 -4.68
C ASP A 196 -9.02 -19.74 -3.99
N ARG A 197 -9.47 -20.98 -4.23
CA ARG A 197 -10.62 -21.54 -3.51
C ARG A 197 -10.25 -21.64 -2.04
N SER A 198 -10.59 -20.59 -1.28
CA SER A 198 -10.43 -20.45 0.16
C SER A 198 -10.80 -21.75 0.88
N ARG A 199 -9.92 -22.17 1.80
CA ARG A 199 -10.01 -23.41 2.60
C ARG A 199 -11.34 -23.58 3.35
N ASP A 200 -12.07 -22.49 3.60
CA ASP A 200 -13.18 -22.48 4.56
C ASP A 200 -14.57 -22.38 3.93
N GLY A 201 -14.67 -22.50 2.60
CA GLY A 201 -15.95 -22.58 1.89
C GLY A 201 -16.79 -21.28 1.90
N THR A 202 -16.30 -20.23 2.54
CA THR A 202 -16.90 -18.88 2.58
C THR A 202 -16.89 -18.20 1.20
N ASN A 203 -16.06 -18.69 0.26
CA ASN A 203 -15.95 -18.18 -1.11
C ASN A 203 -15.87 -16.64 -1.14
N CYS A 204 -15.18 -16.06 -0.16
CA CYS A 204 -15.11 -14.62 0.04
C CYS A 204 -13.68 -14.26 0.40
N SER A 205 -13.07 -13.35 -0.35
CA SER A 205 -11.78 -12.75 0.01
C SER A 205 -12.00 -11.25 0.21
N PRO A 206 -11.84 -10.72 1.43
CA PRO A 206 -11.98 -9.29 1.68
C PRO A 206 -10.88 -8.52 0.95
N ALA A 207 -11.24 -7.42 0.32
CA ALA A 207 -10.30 -6.62 -0.46
C ALA A 207 -10.71 -5.16 -0.51
N VAL A 208 -9.69 -4.30 -0.62
CA VAL A 208 -9.84 -2.90 -0.99
C VAL A 208 -9.93 -2.79 -2.49
N LEU A 209 -10.89 -1.97 -2.93
CA LEU A 209 -11.36 -1.90 -4.30
C LEU A 209 -11.49 -0.45 -4.75
N THR A 210 -11.34 -0.27 -6.05
CA THR A 210 -11.71 0.96 -6.74
C THR A 210 -12.79 0.68 -7.78
N ARG A 211 -13.50 1.73 -8.19
CA ARG A 211 -14.58 1.63 -9.16
C ARG A 211 -14.41 2.65 -10.29
N HIS A 212 -14.14 2.14 -11.48
CA HIS A 212 -14.00 2.98 -12.69
C HIS A 212 -14.80 2.38 -13.85
N GLY A 213 -15.47 3.22 -14.64
CA GLY A 213 -16.26 2.76 -15.80
C GLY A 213 -17.35 1.73 -15.45
N GLY A 214 -17.87 1.78 -14.22
CA GLY A 214 -18.90 0.86 -13.71
C GLY A 214 -18.38 -0.55 -13.33
N LYS A 215 -17.08 -0.79 -13.40
CA LYS A 215 -16.44 -2.07 -13.02
C LYS A 215 -15.64 -1.92 -11.73
N TRP A 216 -15.45 -3.05 -11.05
CA TRP A 216 -14.67 -3.15 -9.82
C TRP A 216 -13.27 -3.67 -10.13
N PHE A 217 -12.29 -3.07 -9.48
CA PHE A 217 -10.89 -3.43 -9.62
C PHE A 217 -10.27 -3.64 -8.25
N LEU A 218 -9.41 -4.64 -8.15
CA LEU A 218 -8.63 -4.90 -6.94
C LEU A 218 -7.56 -3.84 -6.78
N ASP A 219 -7.55 -3.15 -5.65
CA ASP A 219 -6.42 -2.33 -5.20
C ASP A 219 -5.44 -3.26 -4.45
N TRP A 220 -5.89 -3.82 -3.33
CA TRP A 220 -5.16 -4.82 -2.56
C TRP A 220 -6.10 -5.72 -1.76
N GLY A 221 -5.67 -6.94 -1.47
CA GLY A 221 -6.47 -7.96 -0.76
C GLY A 221 -5.96 -8.22 0.67
N MET A 222 -6.86 -8.65 1.54
CA MET A 222 -6.55 -9.08 2.91
C MET A 222 -6.13 -10.55 2.86
N GLY A 223 -4.86 -10.77 2.50
CA GLY A 223 -4.34 -12.09 2.09
C GLY A 223 -3.26 -12.67 3.00
N THR A 224 -3.33 -12.42 4.30
CA THR A 224 -2.57 -13.14 5.34
C THR A 224 -3.20 -14.51 5.61
N ASP A 225 -2.44 -15.43 6.19
CA ASP A 225 -2.92 -16.79 6.47
C ASP A 225 -3.96 -16.81 7.62
N ASP A 226 -4.01 -15.76 8.46
CA ASP A 226 -4.80 -15.75 9.70
C ASP A 226 -5.94 -14.70 9.71
N PHE A 227 -6.09 -13.83 8.69
CA PHE A 227 -7.18 -12.84 8.65
C PHE A 227 -8.56 -13.51 8.63
N LEU A 228 -9.37 -13.25 9.67
CA LEU A 228 -10.68 -13.87 9.89
C LEU A 228 -10.62 -15.40 10.04
N THR A 229 -9.43 -15.97 10.26
CA THR A 229 -9.29 -17.40 10.55
C THR A 229 -9.94 -17.68 11.91
N PRO A 230 -10.86 -18.65 12.01
CA PRO A 230 -11.55 -18.91 13.27
C PRO A 230 -10.62 -19.15 14.45
N GLY A 231 -10.78 -18.37 15.52
CA GLY A 231 -9.94 -18.40 16.72
C GLY A 231 -8.52 -17.82 16.57
N ALA A 232 -8.19 -17.21 15.43
CA ALA A 232 -6.99 -16.38 15.29
C ALA A 232 -7.18 -15.04 16.04
N PRO A 233 -6.09 -14.40 16.49
CA PRO A 233 -6.18 -13.03 17.00
C PRO A 233 -6.61 -12.06 15.89
N MET A 234 -7.04 -10.86 16.30
CA MET A 234 -7.28 -9.75 15.38
C MET A 234 -6.06 -9.52 14.51
N GLU A 235 -6.30 -9.23 13.24
CA GLU A 235 -5.28 -8.72 12.33
C GLU A 235 -5.69 -7.34 11.84
N VAL A 236 -4.69 -6.47 11.63
CA VAL A 236 -4.88 -5.06 11.30
C VAL A 236 -3.99 -4.69 10.11
N PHE A 237 -4.62 -4.29 9.01
CA PHE A 237 -3.96 -3.67 7.87
C PHE A 237 -3.99 -2.15 8.04
N ALA A 238 -2.86 -1.50 7.77
CA ALA A 238 -2.72 -0.05 7.96
C ALA A 238 -1.96 0.55 6.78
N SER A 239 -2.47 1.64 6.23
CA SER A 239 -1.83 2.39 5.16
C SER A 239 -1.80 3.88 5.49
N ASP A 240 -0.70 4.52 5.12
CA ASP A 240 -0.57 5.98 5.19
C ASP A 240 -1.71 6.64 4.40
N SER A 241 -2.23 7.71 4.98
CA SER A 241 -3.40 8.44 4.51
C SER A 241 -3.24 9.94 4.75
N THR A 242 -4.26 10.72 4.41
CA THR A 242 -4.28 12.17 4.64
C THR A 242 -5.67 12.65 5.03
N LEU A 243 -5.81 13.06 6.28
CA LEU A 243 -7.05 13.56 6.88
C LEU A 243 -6.93 15.06 7.13
N ASP A 244 -7.83 15.87 6.57
CA ASP A 244 -7.84 17.33 6.71
C ASP A 244 -6.49 18.01 6.41
N GLY A 245 -5.70 17.39 5.55
CA GLY A 245 -4.38 17.85 5.13
C GLY A 245 -3.24 17.61 6.12
N ALA A 246 -3.47 16.76 7.12
CA ALA A 246 -2.44 16.20 7.98
C ALA A 246 -2.24 14.71 7.67
N ASP A 247 -1.06 14.20 8.01
CA ASP A 247 -0.77 12.77 7.91
C ASP A 247 -1.74 11.99 8.80
N ALA A 248 -2.27 10.91 8.25
CA ALA A 248 -3.23 10.03 8.90
C ALA A 248 -2.90 8.58 8.54
N THR A 249 -3.56 7.65 9.21
CA THR A 249 -3.49 6.22 8.94
C THR A 249 -4.90 5.71 8.67
N LEU A 250 -5.14 5.16 7.48
CA LEU A 250 -6.30 4.32 7.23
C LEU A 250 -6.00 2.95 7.83
N ALA A 251 -6.91 2.42 8.64
CA ALA A 251 -6.78 1.10 9.23
C ALA A 251 -8.01 0.25 8.99
N ILE A 252 -7.79 -1.01 8.69
CA ILE A 252 -8.80 -2.02 8.45
C ILE A 252 -8.43 -3.25 9.26
N ALA A 253 -9.32 -3.69 10.12
CA ALA A 253 -9.10 -4.80 11.02
C ALA A 253 -10.27 -5.79 10.95
N GLY A 254 -10.00 -7.02 11.37
CA GLY A 254 -10.96 -8.11 11.27
C GLY A 254 -10.88 -9.07 12.45
N LEU A 255 -12.04 -9.62 12.80
CA LEU A 255 -12.19 -10.69 13.78
C LEU A 255 -13.19 -11.72 13.27
N ASP A 256 -12.98 -12.97 13.70
CA ASP A 256 -13.95 -14.02 13.43
C ASP A 256 -15.25 -13.79 14.23
N GLY A 257 -16.38 -14.21 13.67
CA GLY A 257 -17.70 -14.03 14.28
C GLY A 257 -18.30 -12.63 14.10
N THR A 258 -19.49 -12.44 14.67
CA THR A 258 -20.28 -11.19 14.55
C THR A 258 -20.49 -10.49 15.89
N ALA A 259 -19.64 -10.78 16.87
CA ALA A 259 -19.77 -10.27 18.23
C ALA A 259 -19.35 -8.80 18.37
N VAL A 260 -18.54 -8.28 17.45
CA VAL A 260 -18.04 -6.91 17.49
C VAL A 260 -19.19 -5.93 17.23
N ALA A 261 -19.43 -5.03 18.19
CA ALA A 261 -20.43 -3.97 18.08
C ALA A 261 -19.81 -2.57 18.03
N ARG A 262 -18.56 -2.42 18.49
CA ARG A 262 -17.78 -1.19 18.42
C ARG A 262 -16.30 -1.52 18.24
N ALA A 263 -15.59 -0.68 17.50
CA ALA A 263 -14.14 -0.70 17.45
C ALA A 263 -13.60 0.71 17.73
N ASP A 264 -12.53 0.80 18.51
CA ASP A 264 -11.82 2.04 18.78
C ASP A 264 -10.40 1.92 18.20
N PHE A 265 -10.01 2.87 17.36
CA PHE A 265 -8.66 3.00 16.80
C PHE A 265 -7.90 4.07 17.60
N VAL A 266 -6.73 3.72 18.12
CA VAL A 266 -5.99 4.58 19.05
C VAL A 266 -4.66 4.98 18.44
N ALA A 267 -4.44 6.28 18.28
CA ALA A 267 -3.18 6.85 17.80
C ALA A 267 -2.06 6.76 18.85
N THR A 268 -0.81 6.91 18.42
CA THR A 268 0.38 6.94 19.30
C THR A 268 0.37 8.11 20.29
N ASP A 269 -0.32 9.21 19.97
CA ASP A 269 -0.51 10.35 20.87
C ASP A 269 -1.67 10.15 21.88
N GLY A 270 -2.37 9.01 21.81
CA GLY A 270 -3.51 8.66 22.66
C GLY A 270 -4.86 9.13 22.15
N THR A 271 -4.93 9.79 20.99
CA THR A 271 -6.19 10.13 20.32
C THR A 271 -6.97 8.85 20.00
N VAL A 272 -8.29 8.86 20.24
CA VAL A 272 -9.18 7.73 19.99
C VAL A 272 -10.20 8.10 18.93
N VAL A 273 -10.29 7.29 17.89
CA VAL A 273 -11.26 7.42 16.81
C VAL A 273 -12.19 6.20 16.82
N ALA A 274 -13.50 6.44 16.82
CA ALA A 274 -14.47 5.36 16.70
C ALA A 274 -14.48 4.84 15.26
N GLY A 275 -14.34 3.52 15.12
CA GLY A 275 -14.40 2.82 13.85
C GLY A 275 -15.82 2.61 13.33
N THR A 276 -15.92 2.36 12.03
CA THR A 276 -17.10 1.74 11.42
C THR A 276 -16.99 0.23 11.56
N VAL A 277 -18.08 -0.44 11.94
CA VAL A 277 -18.14 -1.90 12.11
C VAL A 277 -19.16 -2.49 11.14
N GLU A 278 -18.69 -3.41 10.30
CA GLU A 278 -19.46 -4.21 9.36
C GLU A 278 -19.51 -5.67 9.84
N ALA A 279 -20.42 -5.96 10.77
CA ALA A 279 -20.60 -7.29 11.36
C ALA A 279 -21.52 -8.17 10.50
N GLY A 280 -20.95 -9.16 9.83
CA GLY A 280 -21.67 -10.16 9.02
C GLY A 280 -22.22 -9.64 7.69
N THR A 281 -22.02 -8.36 7.39
CA THR A 281 -22.52 -7.66 6.20
C THR A 281 -21.54 -7.74 5.03
N LEU A 282 -20.27 -7.46 5.29
CA LEU A 282 -19.20 -7.48 4.27
C LEU A 282 -18.73 -8.92 3.99
N VAL A 283 -18.44 -9.66 5.07
CA VAL A 283 -18.10 -11.08 5.01
C VAL A 283 -19.12 -11.84 5.86
N PRO A 284 -19.87 -12.79 5.28
CA PRO A 284 -20.85 -13.55 6.04
C PRO A 284 -20.22 -14.27 7.23
N GLY A 285 -20.71 -13.98 8.42
CA GLY A 285 -20.27 -14.62 9.66
C GLY A 285 -19.12 -13.93 10.40
N GLU A 286 -18.47 -12.94 9.77
CA GLU A 286 -17.27 -12.30 10.33
C GLU A 286 -17.47 -10.81 10.57
N SER A 287 -16.59 -10.19 11.36
CA SER A 287 -16.63 -8.76 11.66
C SER A 287 -15.42 -8.06 11.05
N ILE A 288 -15.68 -7.06 10.22
CA ILE A 288 -14.65 -6.18 9.71
C ILE A 288 -14.93 -4.77 10.21
N PHE A 289 -13.88 -4.05 10.58
CA PHE A 289 -14.00 -2.69 11.06
C PHE A 289 -12.86 -1.84 10.54
N PHE A 290 -13.15 -0.58 10.27
CA PHE A 290 -12.20 0.33 9.65
C PHE A 290 -12.39 1.76 10.13
N GLY A 291 -11.33 2.55 10.03
CA GLY A 291 -11.32 3.95 10.43
C GLY A 291 -10.09 4.67 9.92
N GLU A 292 -10.14 5.99 9.92
CA GLU A 292 -9.01 6.86 9.59
C GLU A 292 -8.59 7.60 10.86
N VAL A 293 -7.32 7.47 11.22
CA VAL A 293 -6.77 7.99 12.47
C VAL A 293 -5.77 9.10 12.17
N PRO A 294 -5.87 10.28 12.81
CA PRO A 294 -4.82 11.30 12.71
C PRO A 294 -3.48 10.75 13.21
N GLY A 295 -2.43 10.92 12.42
CA GLY A 295 -1.10 10.43 12.74
C GLY A 295 -0.96 8.90 12.64
N GLU A 296 -0.07 8.36 13.47
CA GLU A 296 0.30 6.94 13.49
C GLU A 296 -0.63 6.14 14.39
N LEU A 297 -1.09 4.99 13.90
CA LEU A 297 -1.92 4.07 14.67
C LEU A 297 -1.07 3.28 15.68
N ALA A 298 -1.50 3.25 16.94
CA ALA A 298 -0.83 2.48 17.99
C ALA A 298 -1.52 1.15 18.30
N LYS A 299 -2.86 1.10 18.26
CA LYS A 299 -3.63 -0.11 18.56
C LYS A 299 -5.08 -0.04 18.12
N VAL A 300 -5.73 -1.19 18.06
CA VAL A 300 -7.17 -1.32 17.79
C VAL A 300 -7.83 -2.12 18.90
N ILE A 301 -8.99 -1.66 19.38
CA ILE A 301 -9.74 -2.33 20.45
C ILE A 301 -11.14 -2.65 19.93
N ALA A 302 -11.53 -3.92 19.99
CA ALA A 302 -12.87 -4.37 19.64
C ALA A 302 -13.70 -4.64 20.89
N TYR A 303 -14.96 -4.22 20.87
CA TYR A 303 -15.91 -4.36 21.97
C TYR A 303 -17.17 -5.07 21.52
N ASP A 304 -17.77 -5.82 22.44
CA ASP A 304 -19.09 -6.41 22.25
C ASP A 304 -20.22 -5.38 22.50
N ALA A 305 -21.47 -5.82 22.33
CA ALA A 305 -22.65 -4.98 22.54
C ALA A 305 -22.86 -4.52 24.00
N SER A 306 -22.23 -5.19 24.97
CA SER A 306 -22.27 -4.80 26.39
C SER A 306 -21.19 -3.78 26.74
N GLY A 307 -20.23 -3.56 25.84
CA GLY A 307 -19.05 -2.73 26.05
C GLY A 307 -17.88 -3.47 26.68
N GLU A 308 -17.94 -4.80 26.77
CA GLU A 308 -16.81 -5.63 27.16
C GLU A 308 -15.79 -5.70 26.02
N VAL A 309 -14.51 -5.68 26.37
CA VAL A 309 -13.41 -5.82 25.39
C VAL A 309 -13.37 -7.26 24.91
N ILE A 310 -13.59 -7.45 23.61
CA ILE A 310 -13.35 -8.74 22.94
C ILE A 310 -11.85 -8.91 22.74
N GLU A 311 -11.20 -7.88 22.20
CA GLU A 311 -9.76 -7.88 21.97
C GLU A 311 -9.18 -6.46 22.06
N ASP A 312 -7.97 -6.34 22.62
CA ASP A 312 -7.14 -5.12 22.67
C ASP A 312 -5.83 -5.46 21.96
N HIS A 313 -5.72 -5.03 20.69
CA HIS A 313 -4.67 -5.45 19.76
C HIS A 313 -3.64 -4.32 19.57
N PRO A 314 -2.50 -4.36 20.29
CA PRO A 314 -1.42 -3.38 20.11
C PRO A 314 -0.67 -3.62 18.80
N LEU A 315 -0.52 -2.57 17.99
CA LEU A 315 0.39 -2.62 16.87
C LEU A 315 1.83 -2.59 17.37
N ARG A 316 2.68 -3.40 16.73
CA ARG A 316 4.10 -3.47 17.04
C ARG A 316 4.88 -3.12 15.79
N ASP A 317 5.94 -2.35 15.98
CA ASP A 317 6.91 -2.11 14.92
C ASP A 317 7.46 -3.45 14.42
N CYS A 318 7.55 -3.57 13.10
CA CYS A 318 8.11 -4.73 12.42
C CYS A 318 9.63 -4.78 12.61
N ASP A 319 10.10 -5.40 13.69
CA ASP A 319 11.54 -5.71 13.84
C ASP A 319 11.89 -6.98 13.04
N ASP A 320 12.74 -6.87 11.99
CA ASP A 320 13.30 -8.04 11.28
C ASP A 320 13.98 -8.98 12.30
N PRO A 321 13.60 -10.29 12.38
CA PRO A 321 12.92 -11.10 11.37
C PRO A 321 11.42 -11.34 11.58
N VAL A 322 10.77 -10.60 12.48
CA VAL A 322 9.36 -10.79 12.82
C VAL A 322 8.49 -10.07 11.78
N ASP A 323 7.70 -10.86 11.07
CA ASP A 323 6.60 -10.38 10.24
C ASP A 323 5.52 -9.91 11.23
N CYS A 324 5.61 -8.68 11.74
CA CYS A 324 4.56 -8.13 12.60
C CYS A 324 3.36 -7.71 11.71
N GLU A 325 2.16 -7.81 12.28
CA GLU A 325 0.86 -7.79 11.62
C GLU A 325 0.52 -6.46 10.90
N VAL A 326 1.35 -5.41 11.03
CA VAL A 326 1.18 -4.13 10.33
C VAL A 326 1.63 -4.25 8.87
N ARG A 327 0.65 -4.25 7.95
CA ARG A 327 0.88 -4.29 6.50
C ARG A 327 0.01 -3.32 5.73
#